data_AF-A0AAE3QCJ5-F1
#
_entry.id   AF-A0AAE3QCJ5-F1
#
_cell.length_a   1.000
_cell.length_b   1.000
_cell.length_c   1.000
_cell.angle_alpha   90.00
_cell.angle_beta   90.00
_cell.angle_gamma   90.00
#
_symmetry.space_group_name_H-M   'P 1'
#
loop_
_entity.id
_entity.type
_entity.pdbx_description
1 polymer ?
#
loop_
_entity_poly.entity_id
_entity_poly.type
_entity_poly.pdbx_seq_one_letter_code
_entity_poly.pdbx_strand_id
1 'polypeptide(L)'
;MIDESNNTPGEAKEGKIFTLRRLDRRITNIQSMQDPKEARRARNRLYRDLMRHIAEGTAKKPKLLAARLVENDRKSASMRSAAPVET
;
A
#
# COMPACT_ATOMS: atom_id res chain seq x y z
N MET A 1 35.01 -23.87 -16.88
CA MET A 1 34.20 -23.93 -15.65
C MET A 1 33.46 -22.61 -15.56
N ILE A 2 32.19 -22.61 -15.96
CA ILE A 2 31.33 -21.44 -15.82
C ILE A 2 30.64 -21.65 -14.48
N ASP A 3 30.94 -20.80 -13.51
CA ASP A 3 30.23 -20.76 -12.25
C ASP A 3 28.82 -20.27 -12.56
N GLU A 4 27.91 -21.21 -12.82
CA GLU A 4 26.47 -21.01 -12.77
C GLU A 4 26.12 -20.72 -11.31
N SER A 5 26.46 -19.49 -10.89
CA SER A 5 25.91 -18.86 -9.71
C SER A 5 24.40 -18.93 -9.86
N ASN A 6 23.83 -19.96 -9.22
CA ASN A 6 22.43 -20.18 -8.99
C ASN A 6 21.79 -18.85 -8.60
N ASN A 7 21.25 -18.17 -9.60
CA ASN A 7 20.39 -17.02 -9.42
C ASN A 7 19.04 -17.59 -8.99
N THR A 8 19.02 -18.17 -7.80
CA THR A 8 17.81 -18.66 -7.15
C THR A 8 16.94 -17.42 -7.00
N PRO A 9 15.79 -17.33 -7.69
CA PRO A 9 14.86 -16.24 -7.46
C PRO A 9 14.46 -16.41 -6.01
N GLY A 10 15.02 -15.55 -5.15
CA GLY A 10 14.95 -15.71 -3.70
C GLY A 10 13.52 -15.99 -3.34
N GLU A 11 13.29 -17.18 -2.78
CA GLU A 11 11.99 -17.57 -2.24
C GLU A 11 11.48 -16.37 -1.46
N ALA A 12 10.45 -15.71 -1.99
CA ALA A 12 9.83 -14.59 -1.33
C ALA A 12 9.22 -15.19 -0.06
N LYS A 13 9.98 -15.20 1.04
CA LYS A 13 9.61 -15.73 2.35
C LYS A 13 8.14 -15.41 2.54
N GLU A 14 7.27 -16.39 2.68
CA GLU A 14 5.80 -16.25 2.57
C GLU A 14 5.19 -15.09 3.40
N GLY A 15 5.89 -14.58 4.43
CA GLY A 15 5.53 -13.38 5.18
C GLY A 15 5.86 -12.01 4.56
N LYS A 16 6.64 -11.96 3.48
CA LYS A 16 7.06 -10.74 2.74
C LYS A 16 6.11 -10.35 1.62
N ILE A 17 5.16 -11.21 1.24
CA ILE A 17 4.27 -10.95 0.11
C ILE A 17 3.25 -9.87 0.47
N PHE A 18 3.26 -8.79 -0.30
CA PHE A 18 2.26 -7.73 -0.19
C PHE A 18 1.02 -8.10 -1.01
N THR A 19 -0.10 -8.31 -0.32
CA THR A 19 -1.37 -8.77 -0.90
C THR A 19 -2.46 -7.72 -0.76
N LEU A 20 -3.54 -7.86 -1.53
CA LEU A 20 -4.72 -6.99 -1.42
C LEU A 20 -5.33 -7.01 -0.02
N ARG A 21 -5.49 -8.20 0.57
CA ARG A 21 -6.01 -8.34 1.94
C ARG A 21 -5.18 -7.55 2.96
N ARG A 22 -3.84 -7.56 2.79
CA ARG A 22 -2.93 -6.79 3.66
C ARG A 22 -3.07 -5.28 3.41
N LEU A 23 -3.22 -4.87 2.16
CA LEU A 23 -3.48 -3.48 1.79
C LEU A 23 -4.79 -2.97 2.40
N ASP A 24 -5.90 -3.68 2.20
CA ASP A 24 -7.22 -3.30 2.71
C ASP A 24 -7.21 -3.18 4.23
N ARG A 25 -6.61 -4.16 4.95
CA ARG A 25 -6.47 -4.07 6.41
C ARG A 25 -5.72 -2.82 6.84
N ARG A 26 -4.62 -2.47 6.15
CA ARG A 26 -3.85 -1.25 6.47
C ARG A 26 -4.65 0.02 6.17
N ILE A 27 -5.40 0.04 5.07
CA ILE A 27 -6.30 1.16 4.73
C ILE A 27 -7.35 1.33 5.82
N THR A 28 -8.05 0.26 6.23
CA THR A 28 -9.04 0.31 7.31
C THR A 28 -8.44 0.84 8.61
N ASN A 29 -7.26 0.34 9.01
CA ASN A 29 -6.57 0.80 10.21
C ASN A 29 -6.23 2.29 10.16
N ILE A 30 -5.84 2.81 8.99
CA ILE A 30 -5.54 4.23 8.80
C ILE A 30 -6.82 5.06 8.86
N GLN A 31 -7.92 4.57 8.28
CA GLN A 31 -9.22 5.25 8.28
C GLN A 31 -9.85 5.31 9.67
N SER A 32 -9.56 4.34 10.54
CA SER A 32 -10.01 4.35 11.94
C SER A 32 -9.15 5.21 12.87
N MET A 33 -8.06 5.82 12.38
CA MET A 33 -7.22 6.70 13.21
C MET A 33 -7.97 7.99 13.53
N GLN A 34 -7.99 8.36 14.82
CA GLN A 34 -8.61 9.60 15.27
C GLN A 34 -7.75 10.83 14.93
N ASP A 35 -6.41 10.72 14.97
CA ASP A 35 -5.52 11.82 14.61
C ASP A 35 -5.34 11.91 13.07
N PRO A 36 -5.81 12.98 12.42
CA PRO A 36 -5.66 13.15 10.97
C PRO A 36 -4.19 13.30 10.53
N LYS A 37 -3.31 13.83 11.38
CA LYS A 37 -1.87 13.94 11.08
C LYS A 37 -1.21 12.57 11.09
N GLU A 38 -1.54 11.72 12.06
CA GLU A 38 -1.05 10.35 12.10
C GLU A 38 -1.59 9.51 10.94
N ALA A 39 -2.89 9.64 10.64
CA ALA A 39 -3.51 8.98 9.49
C ALA A 39 -2.78 9.33 8.18
N ARG A 40 -2.45 10.63 7.98
CA ARG A 40 -1.68 11.09 6.83
C ARG A 40 -0.27 10.49 6.80
N ARG A 41 0.43 10.45 7.93
CA ARG A 41 1.77 9.83 8.03
C ARG A 41 1.71 8.34 7.73
N ALA A 42 0.74 7.63 8.27
CA ALA A 42 0.55 6.20 8.06
C ALA A 42 0.21 5.89 6.59
N ARG A 43 -0.62 6.72 5.95
CA ARG A 43 -0.88 6.64 4.50
C ARG A 43 0.38 6.81 3.67
N ASN A 44 1.21 7.81 3.96
CA ASN A 44 2.48 8.00 3.25
C ASN A 44 3.44 6.82 3.45
N ARG A 45 3.48 6.22 4.64
CA ARG A 45 4.25 4.99 4.88
C ARG A 45 3.70 3.82 4.08
N LEU A 46 2.38 3.66 4.01
CA LEU A 46 1.73 2.62 3.20
C LEU A 46 2.11 2.74 1.72
N TYR A 47 2.14 3.95 1.17
CA TYR A 47 2.59 4.20 -0.21
C TYR A 47 4.05 3.78 -0.43
N ARG A 48 4.96 4.21 0.46
CA ARG A 48 6.38 3.85 0.37
C ARG A 48 6.60 2.35 0.49
N ASP A 49 5.91 1.71 1.42
CA ASP A 49 5.98 0.26 1.61
C ASP A 49 5.49 -0.48 0.36
N LEU A 50 4.36 -0.07 -0.23
CA LEU A 50 3.89 -0.69 -1.46
C LEU A 50 4.93 -0.54 -2.58
N MET A 51 5.46 0.67 -2.81
CA MET A 51 6.46 0.90 -3.85
C MET A 51 7.72 0.07 -3.61
N ARG A 52 8.16 -0.07 -2.36
CA ARG A 52 9.25 -0.97 -1.99
C ARG A 52 8.93 -2.42 -2.35
N HIS A 53 7.75 -2.94 -1.98
CA HIS A 53 7.34 -4.31 -2.33
C HIS A 53 7.18 -4.54 -3.83
N ILE A 54 6.79 -3.52 -4.60
CA ILE A 54 6.76 -3.58 -6.06
C ILE A 54 8.19 -3.68 -6.61
N ALA A 55 9.11 -2.82 -6.15
CA ALA A 55 10.50 -2.83 -6.57
C ALA A 55 11.23 -4.13 -6.18
N GLU A 56 10.92 -4.69 -5.01
CA GLU A 56 11.45 -5.97 -4.53
C GLU A 56 10.79 -7.20 -5.18
N GLY A 57 9.79 -7.02 -6.06
CA GLY A 57 9.06 -8.13 -6.69
C GLY A 57 8.18 -8.95 -5.74
N THR A 58 7.95 -8.46 -4.52
CA THR A 58 7.18 -9.15 -3.47
C THR A 58 5.70 -8.75 -3.44
N ALA A 59 5.24 -7.95 -4.41
CA ALA A 59 3.83 -7.58 -4.55
C ALA A 59 3.08 -8.58 -5.46
N LYS A 60 2.08 -9.30 -4.93
CA LYS A 60 1.38 -10.38 -5.67
C LYS A 60 0.60 -9.90 -6.91
N LYS A 61 0.18 -8.63 -6.93
CA LYS A 61 -0.56 -7.97 -8.03
C LYS A 61 -0.31 -6.45 -8.01
N PRO A 62 0.86 -5.96 -8.45
CA PRO A 62 1.30 -4.58 -8.21
C PRO A 62 0.34 -3.53 -8.81
N LYS A 63 -0.16 -3.74 -10.04
CA LYS A 63 -1.11 -2.84 -10.70
C LYS A 63 -2.44 -2.72 -9.94
N LEU A 64 -2.95 -3.85 -9.44
CA LEU A 64 -4.22 -3.90 -8.71
C LEU A 64 -4.09 -3.25 -7.32
N LEU A 65 -2.96 -3.44 -6.65
CA LEU A 65 -2.64 -2.78 -5.39
C LEU A 65 -2.54 -1.26 -5.54
N ALA A 66 -1.89 -0.78 -6.60
CA ALA A 66 -1.79 0.64 -6.90
C ALA A 66 -3.17 1.24 -7.21
N ALA A 67 -3.97 0.58 -8.06
CA ALA A 67 -5.33 1.02 -8.40
C ALA A 67 -6.22 1.13 -7.14
N ARG A 68 -6.11 0.17 -6.22
CA ARG A 68 -6.87 0.16 -4.97
C ARG A 68 -6.54 1.36 -4.06
N LEU A 69 -5.27 1.75 -3.97
CA LEU A 69 -4.86 2.95 -3.23
C LEU A 69 -5.40 4.23 -3.87
N VAL A 70 -5.31 4.35 -5.20
CA VAL A 70 -5.84 5.51 -5.93
C VAL A 70 -7.36 5.65 -5.73
N GLU A 71 -8.09 4.53 -5.81
CA GLU A 71 -9.53 4.51 -5.55
C GLU A 71 -9.85 4.95 -4.10
N ASN A 72 -9.07 4.50 -3.13
CA ASN A 72 -9.22 4.90 -1.74
C ASN A 72 -8.99 6.41 -1.55
N ASP A 73 -7.93 6.96 -2.13
CA ASP A 73 -7.63 8.38 -2.05
C ASP A 73 -8.71 9.23 -2.72
N ARG A 74 -9.28 8.79 -3.85
CA ARG A 74 -10.41 9.46 -4.50
C ARG A 74 -11.63 9.51 -3.60
N LYS A 75 -11.98 8.40 -2.94
CA LYS A 75 -13.08 8.35 -1.96
C LYS A 75 -12.82 9.29 -0.78
N SER A 76 -11.61 9.28 -0.24
CA SER A 76 -11.22 10.18 0.86
C SER A 76 -11.14 11.66 0.46
N ALA A 77 -10.88 11.99 -0.80
CA ALA A 77 -10.93 13.36 -1.32
C ALA A 77 -12.38 13.84 -1.54
N SER A 78 -13.24 12.95 -2.04
CA SER A 78 -14.68 13.25 -2.22
C SER A 78 -15.38 13.55 -0.90
N MET A 79 -15.07 12.81 0.17
CA MET A 79 -15.68 13.06 1.49
C MET A 79 -15.25 14.39 2.11
N ARG A 80 -14.05 14.90 1.80
CA ARG A 80 -13.63 16.24 2.26
C ARG A 80 -14.33 17.36 1.52
N SER A 81 -14.67 17.15 0.25
CA SER A 81 -15.34 18.16 -0.58
C SER A 81 -16.84 18.27 -0.29
N ALA A 82 -17.42 17.29 0.40
CA ALA A 82 -18.82 17.26 0.80
C ALA A 82 -19.06 17.78 2.24
N ALA A 83 -18.00 18.13 2.99
CA ALA A 83 -18.17 18.84 4.25
C ALA A 83 -18.63 20.27 3.92
N PRO A 84 -19.84 20.69 4.35
CA PRO A 84 -20.28 22.05 4.12
C PRO A 84 -19.26 22.99 4.77
N VAL A 85 -18.79 23.96 3.99
CA VAL A 85 -18.14 25.13 4.55
C VAL A 85 -19.26 25.84 5.33
N GLU A 86 -19.29 25.69 6.65
CA GLU A 86 -20.11 26.56 7.50
C GLU A 86 -19.60 27.99 7.27
N THR A 87 -20.32 28.74 6.44
CA THR A 87 -20.21 30.19 6.26
C THR A 87 -21.01 30.93 7.31
#